data_AF-A0A972U384-F1
#
_entry.id   AF-A0A972U384-F1
#
_cell.length_a   1.000
_cell.length_b   1.000
_cell.length_c   1.000
_cell.angle_alpha   90.00
_cell.angle_beta   90.00
_cell.angle_gamma   90.00
#
_symmetry.space_group_name_H-M   'P 1'
#
loop_
_entity.id
_entity.type
_entity.pdbx_description
1 polymer ?
#
loop_
_entity_poly.entity_id
_entity_poly.type
_entity_poly.pdbx_seq_one_letter_code
_entity_poly.pdbx_strand_id
1 'polypeptide(L)'
;PYIGPAGELKTKPTQHSVAALRSIGIQPDALVLRANRDVPEGIKRKVSLMCDVEEEAVVAACDAPSIYDIPKVLHSQGLDAYVVRTLGLPFRDVNWTEWDELLRRVHFPKRKITVGLVGKYVDLPDAYLSVSEALRAGGFANDCGVTIKWVASDACVTPAGAQAELGDVDAICVPGGFGVRGIDGKLGALRYAREQGLPTLGLCLGLQCMVVEFARNVLGEIEANSTEFDADTGYPVVATMAEQIDVVSGERDMGGTMRLGLWEADLVPGSIVEQTYGKATVEERHRHRFEVNNAYLPKLEAAGLVVSGRAADADLVEFVELPADVHPYYVATQAHPEFLSRPTRPHPLFIGLVRAALDRRESDQGIDVSLDSTESSAALA
;
A
#
# COMPACT_ATOMS: atom_id res chain seq x y z
N PRO A 1 28.54 16.74 3.31
CA PRO A 1 27.87 17.43 2.17
C PRO A 1 28.90 17.76 1.08
N TYR A 2 28.46 17.84 -0.18
CA TYR A 2 29.28 18.31 -1.31
C TYR A 2 29.10 19.82 -1.51
N ILE A 3 30.20 20.56 -1.63
CA ILE A 3 30.18 22.00 -1.88
C ILE A 3 30.51 22.25 -3.35
N GLY A 4 29.47 22.54 -4.15
CA GLY A 4 29.57 22.69 -5.61
C GLY A 4 30.73 23.57 -6.08
N PRO A 5 30.80 24.85 -5.68
CA PRO A 5 31.85 25.76 -6.13
C PRO A 5 33.28 25.32 -5.75
N ALA A 6 33.44 24.57 -4.67
CA ALA A 6 34.75 24.11 -4.18
C ALA A 6 35.11 22.69 -4.67
N GLY A 7 34.16 21.98 -5.29
CA GLY A 7 34.40 20.65 -5.84
C GLY A 7 34.68 19.56 -4.80
N GLU A 8 34.36 19.77 -3.52
CA GLU A 8 34.84 18.90 -2.44
C GLU A 8 33.75 18.43 -1.47
N LEU A 9 33.95 17.23 -0.91
CA LEU A 9 33.18 16.70 0.19
C LEU A 9 33.72 17.22 1.52
N LYS A 10 32.84 17.79 2.35
CA LYS A 10 33.18 18.29 3.68
C LYS A 10 32.83 17.26 4.76
N THR A 11 33.83 16.92 5.57
CA THR A 11 33.73 16.03 6.75
C THR A 11 33.40 16.76 8.05
N LYS A 12 33.49 18.10 8.07
CA LYS A 12 33.34 18.91 9.28
C LYS A 12 31.99 18.70 10.00
N PRO A 13 30.85 18.61 9.29
CA PRO A 13 29.56 18.31 9.94
C PRO A 13 29.57 16.98 10.70
N THR A 14 30.15 15.92 10.12
CA THR A 14 30.30 14.61 10.78
C THR A 14 31.13 14.74 12.06
N GLN A 15 32.27 15.43 12.00
CA GLN A 15 33.15 15.63 13.16
C GLN A 15 32.43 16.35 14.32
N HIS A 16 31.66 17.40 14.01
CA HIS A 16 30.90 18.14 15.02
C HIS A 16 29.75 17.29 15.60
N SER A 17 29.08 16.50 14.77
CA SER A 17 28.01 15.61 15.22
C SER A 17 28.54 14.52 16.16
N VAL A 18 29.70 13.93 15.87
CA VAL A 18 30.34 12.95 16.77
C VAL A 18 30.79 13.60 18.08
N ALA A 19 31.36 14.81 18.03
CA ALA A 19 31.74 15.54 19.24
C ALA A 19 30.53 15.86 20.13
N ALA A 20 29.38 16.24 19.52
CA ALA A 20 28.14 16.45 20.24
C ALA A 20 27.62 15.16 20.88
N LEU A 21 27.64 14.03 20.16
CA LEU A 21 27.25 12.71 20.67
C LEU A 21 28.12 12.26 21.85
N ARG A 22 29.43 12.49 21.77
CA ARG A 22 30.38 12.22 22.87
C ARG A 22 30.16 13.13 24.07
N SER A 23 29.78 14.39 23.85
CA SER A 23 29.54 15.35 24.93
C SER A 23 28.42 14.92 25.88
N ILE A 24 27.50 14.05 25.40
CA ILE A 24 26.43 13.45 26.19
C ILE A 24 26.74 12.02 26.66
N GLY A 25 27.99 11.56 26.49
CA GLY A 25 28.49 10.29 27.00
C GLY A 25 28.34 9.09 26.05
N ILE A 26 28.00 9.30 24.77
CA ILE A 26 27.85 8.21 23.79
C ILE A 26 29.05 8.19 22.85
N GLN A 27 29.78 7.08 22.84
CA GLN A 27 30.85 6.79 21.90
C GLN A 27 30.27 5.97 20.73
N PRO A 28 30.31 6.45 19.48
CA PRO A 28 29.86 5.65 18.34
C PRO A 28 30.88 4.56 17.99
N ASP A 29 30.42 3.33 17.78
CA ASP A 29 31.25 2.22 17.27
C ASP A 29 31.43 2.27 15.74
N ALA A 30 30.43 2.77 15.02
CA ALA A 30 30.44 2.90 13.57
C ALA A 30 29.81 4.23 13.13
N LEU A 31 30.19 4.71 11.93
CA LEU A 31 29.69 5.94 11.34
C LEU A 31 29.14 5.67 9.95
N VAL A 32 27.87 6.01 9.74
CA VAL A 32 27.22 5.94 8.42
C VAL A 32 27.24 7.31 7.76
N LEU A 33 28.06 7.46 6.72
CA LEU A 33 28.23 8.68 5.95
C LEU A 33 27.22 8.73 4.80
N ARG A 34 26.08 9.40 5.02
CA ARG A 34 25.14 9.73 3.94
C ARG A 34 25.77 10.71 2.94
N ALA A 35 25.74 10.37 1.66
CA ALA A 35 26.31 11.19 0.59
C ALA A 35 25.56 11.01 -0.73
N ASN A 36 25.54 12.05 -1.57
CA ASN A 36 24.93 11.99 -2.90
C ASN A 36 25.89 11.49 -4.00
N ARG A 37 27.04 10.95 -3.60
CA ARG A 37 28.14 10.50 -4.45
C ARG A 37 29.10 9.66 -3.63
N ASP A 38 29.97 8.94 -4.33
CA ASP A 38 31.02 8.14 -3.71
C ASP A 38 31.89 8.97 -2.75
N VAL A 39 32.18 8.37 -1.60
CA VAL A 39 33.03 8.95 -0.56
C VAL A 39 34.43 8.36 -0.70
N PRO A 40 35.44 9.13 -1.13
CA PRO A 40 36.79 8.61 -1.31
C PRO A 40 37.40 8.07 0.00
N GLU A 41 38.25 7.05 -0.10
CA GLU A 41 38.91 6.46 1.09
C GLU A 41 39.73 7.46 1.91
N GLY A 42 40.33 8.47 1.26
CA GLY A 42 41.00 9.57 1.98
C GLY A 42 40.06 10.36 2.91
N ILE A 43 38.79 10.50 2.53
CA ILE A 43 37.75 11.13 3.34
C ILE A 43 37.36 10.23 4.51
N LYS A 44 37.17 8.92 4.27
CA LYS A 44 36.85 7.93 5.31
C LYS A 44 37.96 7.85 6.37
N ARG A 45 39.23 7.76 5.95
CA ARG A 45 40.40 7.83 6.84
C ARG A 45 40.44 9.10 7.69
N LYS A 46 40.16 10.25 7.09
CA LYS A 46 40.10 11.52 7.83
C LYS A 46 38.97 11.53 8.85
N VAL A 47 37.81 10.97 8.52
CA VAL A 47 36.69 10.84 9.47
C VAL A 47 37.07 9.90 10.60
N SER A 48 37.58 8.71 10.30
CA SER A 48 38.06 7.73 11.27
C SER A 48 39.03 8.35 12.27
N LEU A 49 40.10 9.00 11.80
CA LEU A 49 41.10 9.65 12.66
C LEU A 49 40.51 10.76 13.53
N MET A 50 39.69 11.64 12.94
CA MET A 50 39.17 12.82 13.65
C MET A 50 38.02 12.48 14.60
N CYS A 51 37.34 11.37 14.34
CA CYS A 51 36.21 10.91 15.12
C CYS A 51 36.57 9.74 16.01
N ASP A 52 37.83 9.26 16.02
CA ASP A 52 38.28 8.10 16.83
C ASP A 52 37.30 6.92 16.73
N VAL A 53 37.10 6.46 15.50
CA VAL A 53 36.28 5.32 15.08
C VAL A 53 37.11 4.48 14.12
N GLU A 54 37.04 3.15 14.21
CA GLU A 54 37.80 2.23 13.36
C GLU A 54 37.52 2.50 11.87
N GLU A 55 38.55 2.44 11.02
CA GLU A 55 38.43 2.80 9.60
C GLU A 55 37.40 1.93 8.87
N GLU A 56 37.38 0.64 9.16
CA GLU A 56 36.39 -0.32 8.64
C GLU A 56 34.95 -0.07 9.15
N ALA A 57 34.78 0.70 10.22
CA ALA A 57 33.49 1.09 10.78
C ALA A 57 32.97 2.42 10.21
N VAL A 58 33.76 3.11 9.38
CA VAL A 58 33.34 4.31 8.66
C VAL A 58 32.78 3.90 7.30
N VAL A 59 31.47 3.91 7.18
CA VAL A 59 30.73 3.32 6.05
C VAL A 59 30.11 4.40 5.18
N ALA A 60 30.36 4.34 3.87
CA ALA A 60 29.72 5.24 2.91
C ALA A 60 28.32 4.73 2.52
N ALA A 61 27.27 5.41 2.95
CA ALA A 61 25.89 5.13 2.53
C ALA A 61 25.46 6.14 1.46
N CYS A 62 25.97 5.94 0.25
CA CYS A 62 25.62 6.77 -0.90
C CYS A 62 24.13 6.67 -1.21
N ASP A 63 23.56 7.73 -1.82
CA ASP A 63 22.20 7.71 -2.33
C ASP A 63 22.05 6.57 -3.34
N ALA A 64 21.07 5.71 -3.10
CA ALA A 64 20.83 4.51 -3.89
C ALA A 64 19.62 4.73 -4.83
N PRO A 65 19.57 4.05 -5.99
CA PRO A 65 18.46 4.21 -6.94
C PRO A 65 17.10 3.83 -6.35
N SER A 66 17.09 2.86 -5.44
CA SER A 66 15.92 2.44 -4.68
C SER A 66 16.27 2.19 -3.21
N ILE A 67 15.27 2.26 -2.32
CA ILE A 67 15.41 1.84 -0.93
C ILE A 67 15.83 0.37 -0.79
N TYR A 68 15.52 -0.48 -1.78
CA TYR A 68 15.88 -1.90 -1.76
C TYR A 68 17.36 -2.14 -2.09
N ASP A 69 18.08 -1.16 -2.64
CA ASP A 69 19.51 -1.24 -2.92
C ASP A 69 20.37 -0.94 -1.69
N ILE A 70 19.79 -0.26 -0.68
CA ILE A 70 20.51 0.16 0.53
C ILE A 70 21.21 -1.03 1.24
N PRO A 71 20.60 -2.22 1.39
CA PRO A 71 21.28 -3.39 1.93
C PRO A 71 22.55 -3.77 1.17
N LYS A 72 22.56 -3.71 -0.17
CA LYS A 72 23.76 -3.98 -0.98
C LYS A 72 24.82 -2.89 -0.79
N VAL A 73 24.41 -1.62 -0.67
CA VAL A 73 25.32 -0.50 -0.37
C VAL A 73 26.01 -0.73 0.99
N LEU A 74 25.25 -1.02 2.04
CA LEU A 74 25.81 -1.24 3.39
C LEU A 74 26.69 -2.50 3.45
N HIS A 75 26.26 -3.58 2.82
CA HIS A 75 27.04 -4.83 2.75
C HIS A 75 28.35 -4.64 1.97
N SER A 76 28.34 -3.88 0.87
CA SER A 76 29.56 -3.57 0.11
C SER A 76 30.60 -2.78 0.93
N GLN A 77 30.16 -2.11 1.99
CA GLN A 77 31.01 -1.38 2.92
C GLN A 77 31.37 -2.20 4.18
N GLY A 78 30.91 -3.45 4.28
CA GLY A 78 31.24 -4.36 5.38
C GLY A 78 30.57 -4.02 6.72
N LEU A 79 29.55 -3.17 6.75
CA LEU A 79 28.92 -2.71 8.00
C LEU A 79 28.32 -3.86 8.81
N ASP A 80 27.65 -4.79 8.14
CA ASP A 80 27.02 -5.95 8.74
C ASP A 80 28.06 -6.90 9.35
N ALA A 81 29.13 -7.20 8.61
CA ALA A 81 30.23 -8.03 9.10
C ALA A 81 30.96 -7.37 10.31
N TYR A 82 31.15 -6.04 10.25
CA TYR A 82 31.68 -5.26 11.35
C TYR A 82 30.83 -5.42 12.61
N VAL A 83 29.51 -5.19 12.50
CA VAL A 83 28.56 -5.28 13.62
C VAL A 83 28.54 -6.69 14.23
N VAL A 84 28.53 -7.74 13.40
CA VAL A 84 28.57 -9.14 13.88
C VAL A 84 29.81 -9.40 14.74
N ARG A 85 30.99 -8.95 14.28
CA ARG A 85 32.25 -9.12 15.00
C ARG A 85 32.28 -8.30 16.29
N THR A 86 31.88 -7.03 16.25
CA THR A 86 31.90 -6.12 17.41
C THR A 86 30.96 -6.58 18.52
N LEU A 87 29.80 -7.15 18.17
CA LEU A 87 28.84 -7.68 19.15
C LEU A 87 29.13 -9.14 19.57
N GLY A 88 30.16 -9.79 19.01
CA GLY A 88 30.48 -11.19 19.30
C GLY A 88 29.40 -12.18 18.86
N LEU A 89 28.65 -11.85 17.80
CA LEU A 89 27.58 -12.69 17.29
C LEU A 89 28.14 -13.84 16.43
N PRO A 90 27.43 -14.99 16.33
CA PRO A 90 27.79 -16.05 15.41
C PRO A 90 27.82 -15.54 13.97
N PHE A 91 28.95 -15.73 13.29
CA PHE A 91 29.10 -15.32 11.90
C PHE A 91 28.44 -16.32 10.94
N ARG A 92 27.70 -15.79 9.97
CA ARG A 92 27.22 -16.53 8.80
C ARG A 92 27.20 -15.59 7.60
N ASP A 93 27.55 -16.11 6.43
CA ASP A 93 27.41 -15.37 5.19
C ASP A 93 25.93 -15.04 4.90
N VAL A 94 25.72 -13.87 4.30
CA VAL A 94 24.41 -13.39 3.90
C VAL A 94 23.88 -14.27 2.77
N ASN A 95 22.65 -14.78 2.94
CA ASN A 95 21.94 -15.44 1.85
C ASN A 95 21.21 -14.38 1.02
N TRP A 96 21.74 -14.11 -0.18
CA TRP A 96 21.21 -13.09 -1.08
C TRP A 96 20.08 -13.56 -2.00
N THR A 97 19.71 -14.84 -2.01
CA THR A 97 18.78 -15.41 -3.00
C THR A 97 17.45 -14.66 -3.10
N GLU A 98 16.77 -14.41 -1.98
CA GLU A 98 15.47 -13.70 -1.98
C GLU A 98 15.62 -12.23 -2.40
N TRP A 99 16.67 -11.56 -1.92
CA TRP A 99 16.89 -10.15 -2.15
C TRP A 99 17.37 -9.86 -3.58
N ASP A 100 18.18 -10.75 -4.17
CA ASP A 100 18.64 -10.63 -5.55
C ASP A 100 17.49 -10.80 -6.54
N GLU A 101 16.55 -11.72 -6.26
CA GLU A 101 15.33 -11.85 -7.07
C GLU A 101 14.41 -10.62 -6.93
N LEU A 102 14.31 -10.04 -5.74
CA LEU A 102 13.63 -8.75 -5.55
C LEU A 102 14.30 -7.65 -6.40
N LEU A 103 15.63 -7.49 -6.29
CA LEU A 103 16.36 -6.47 -7.04
C LEU A 103 16.24 -6.65 -8.56
N ARG A 104 16.19 -7.90 -9.05
CA ARG A 104 15.89 -8.17 -10.46
C ARG A 104 14.54 -7.58 -10.87
N ARG A 105 13.48 -7.80 -10.08
CA ARG A 105 12.12 -7.28 -10.36
C ARG A 105 12.04 -5.76 -10.24
N VAL A 106 12.80 -5.17 -9.31
CA VAL A 106 12.89 -3.73 -9.10
C VAL A 106 13.51 -3.04 -10.32
N HIS A 107 14.65 -3.55 -10.81
CA HIS A 107 15.44 -2.88 -11.85
C HIS A 107 15.06 -3.32 -13.27
N PHE A 108 14.60 -4.56 -13.44
CA PHE A 108 14.32 -5.17 -14.74
C PHE A 108 12.96 -5.89 -14.77
N PRO A 109 11.84 -5.17 -14.52
CA PRO A 109 10.52 -5.77 -14.65
C PRO A 109 10.20 -6.08 -16.11
N LYS A 110 9.53 -7.21 -16.38
CA LYS A 110 9.14 -7.63 -17.73
C LYS A 110 8.02 -6.77 -18.32
N ARG A 111 7.12 -6.31 -17.46
CA ARG A 111 5.93 -5.52 -17.83
C ARG A 111 5.90 -4.24 -17.01
N LYS A 112 5.09 -3.26 -17.40
CA LYS A 112 4.91 -2.02 -16.65
C LYS A 112 3.45 -1.59 -16.68
N ILE A 113 2.92 -1.14 -15.56
CA ILE A 113 1.58 -0.56 -15.49
C ILE A 113 1.62 0.79 -14.77
N THR A 114 0.59 1.60 -14.98
CA THR A 114 0.32 2.84 -14.26
C THR A 114 -0.87 2.63 -13.34
N VAL A 115 -0.67 2.86 -12.04
CA VAL A 115 -1.75 2.79 -11.04
C VAL A 115 -2.04 4.19 -10.51
N GLY A 116 -3.29 4.63 -10.63
CA GLY A 116 -3.78 5.87 -10.04
C GLY A 116 -4.01 5.73 -8.54
N LEU A 117 -3.26 6.47 -7.71
CA LEU A 117 -3.51 6.55 -6.27
C LEU A 117 -4.36 7.80 -6.00
N VAL A 118 -5.65 7.60 -5.70
CA VAL A 118 -6.65 8.67 -5.57
C VAL A 118 -6.70 9.19 -4.13
N GLY A 119 -5.79 10.11 -3.82
CA GLY A 119 -5.54 10.65 -2.49
C GLY A 119 -5.98 12.11 -2.34
N LYS A 120 -6.15 12.55 -1.10
CA LYS A 120 -6.38 13.98 -0.81
C LYS A 120 -5.07 14.77 -0.77
N TYR A 121 -4.03 14.18 -0.18
CA TYR A 121 -2.73 14.82 0.02
C TYR A 121 -1.68 14.19 -0.90
N VAL A 122 -1.82 14.43 -2.21
CA VAL A 122 -0.94 13.84 -3.22
C VAL A 122 0.41 14.56 -3.36
N ASP A 123 0.51 15.80 -2.89
CA ASP A 123 1.77 16.57 -2.89
C ASP A 123 2.77 16.09 -1.83
N LEU A 124 2.33 15.23 -0.90
CA LEU A 124 3.18 14.61 0.11
C LEU A 124 3.13 13.08 -0.03
N PRO A 125 3.97 12.49 -0.89
CA PRO A 125 4.00 11.04 -1.13
C PRO A 125 4.09 10.19 0.13
N ASP A 126 4.77 10.69 1.17
CA ASP A 126 4.94 10.02 2.47
C ASP A 126 3.62 9.76 3.20
N ALA A 127 2.56 10.55 2.93
CA ALA A 127 1.24 10.32 3.51
C ALA A 127 0.66 8.95 3.12
N TYR A 128 1.13 8.37 2.01
CA TYR A 128 0.69 7.10 1.47
C TYR A 128 1.86 6.12 1.29
N LEU A 129 2.95 6.26 2.07
CA LEU A 129 4.17 5.46 1.91
C LEU A 129 3.87 3.96 1.84
N SER A 130 3.21 3.40 2.86
CA SER A 130 2.87 1.97 2.90
C SER A 130 2.00 1.53 1.72
N VAL A 131 1.02 2.33 1.31
CA VAL A 131 0.17 2.02 0.15
C VAL A 131 0.99 2.00 -1.13
N SER A 132 1.85 3.00 -1.33
CA SER A 132 2.72 3.10 -2.51
C SER A 132 3.70 1.92 -2.59
N GLU A 133 4.25 1.51 -1.45
CA GLU A 133 5.14 0.35 -1.35
C GLU A 133 4.40 -0.96 -1.58
N ALA A 134 3.18 -1.10 -1.06
CA ALA A 134 2.36 -2.29 -1.28
C ALA A 134 1.95 -2.44 -2.76
N LEU A 135 1.67 -1.33 -3.46
CA LEU A 135 1.45 -1.31 -4.90
C LEU A 135 2.69 -1.78 -5.67
N ARG A 136 3.87 -1.25 -5.35
CA ARG A 136 5.15 -1.70 -5.95
C ARG A 136 5.41 -3.19 -5.67
N ALA A 137 5.15 -3.65 -4.45
CA ALA A 137 5.28 -5.05 -4.07
C ALA A 137 4.34 -5.96 -4.87
N GLY A 138 3.08 -5.54 -5.08
CA GLY A 138 2.15 -6.24 -5.98
C GLY A 138 2.69 -6.34 -7.42
N GLY A 139 3.38 -5.28 -7.86
CA GLY A 139 4.19 -5.26 -9.08
C GLY A 139 5.27 -6.36 -9.10
N PHE A 140 6.09 -6.42 -8.05
CA PHE A 140 7.16 -7.41 -7.95
C PHE A 140 6.63 -8.85 -8.01
N ALA A 141 5.51 -9.15 -7.36
CA ALA A 141 4.88 -10.48 -7.44
C ALA A 141 4.52 -10.89 -8.88
N ASN A 142 4.17 -9.92 -9.73
CA ASN A 142 3.74 -10.12 -11.11
C ASN A 142 4.84 -9.84 -12.16
N ASP A 143 6.11 -9.69 -11.72
CA ASP A 143 7.24 -9.28 -12.59
C ASP A 143 6.92 -8.00 -13.39
N CYS A 144 6.29 -7.04 -12.72
CA CYS A 144 5.74 -5.83 -13.29
C CYS A 144 6.20 -4.58 -12.53
N GLY A 145 6.67 -3.57 -13.26
CA GLY A 145 7.01 -2.26 -12.70
C GLY A 145 5.77 -1.39 -12.57
N VAL A 146 5.42 -1.01 -11.34
CA VAL A 146 4.27 -0.13 -11.09
C VAL A 146 4.72 1.33 -11.05
N THR A 147 4.20 2.13 -11.97
CA THR A 147 4.30 3.59 -11.95
C THR A 147 3.09 4.15 -11.22
N ILE A 148 3.30 4.94 -10.17
CA ILE A 148 2.19 5.54 -9.41
C ILE A 148 1.88 6.91 -10.02
N LYS A 149 0.66 7.07 -10.54
CA LYS A 149 0.09 8.36 -10.88
C LYS A 149 -0.62 8.89 -9.64
N TRP A 150 -0.13 9.99 -9.09
CA TRP A 150 -0.72 10.62 -7.92
C TRP A 150 -1.92 11.47 -8.35
N VAL A 151 -3.13 11.04 -7.99
CA VAL A 151 -4.38 11.68 -8.45
C VAL A 151 -5.02 12.41 -7.28
N ALA A 152 -5.11 13.73 -7.37
CA ALA A 152 -5.82 14.55 -6.39
C ALA A 152 -7.32 14.22 -6.46
N SER A 153 -7.91 13.76 -5.35
CA SER A 153 -9.31 13.34 -5.31
C SER A 153 -10.26 14.41 -5.85
N ASP A 154 -10.04 15.68 -5.50
CA ASP A 154 -10.91 16.80 -5.90
C ASP A 154 -10.98 16.97 -7.44
N ALA A 155 -9.99 16.51 -8.19
CA ALA A 155 -10.00 16.55 -9.65
C ALA A 155 -10.98 15.53 -10.27
N CYS A 156 -11.40 14.52 -9.50
CA CYS A 156 -12.29 13.45 -9.95
C CYS A 156 -13.78 13.69 -9.62
N VAL A 157 -14.16 14.87 -9.10
CA VAL A 157 -15.56 15.16 -8.71
C VAL A 157 -16.52 15.13 -9.90
N THR A 158 -16.07 15.57 -11.08
CA THR A 158 -16.90 15.58 -12.29
C THR A 158 -16.53 14.40 -13.20
N PRO A 159 -17.47 13.87 -14.01
CA PRO A 159 -17.14 12.81 -14.97
C PRO A 159 -16.00 13.18 -15.93
N ALA A 160 -15.97 14.43 -16.40
CA ALA A 160 -14.90 14.92 -17.28
C ALA A 160 -13.54 14.99 -16.55
N GLY A 161 -13.54 15.40 -15.28
CA GLY A 161 -12.35 15.42 -14.45
C GLY A 161 -11.82 14.00 -14.16
N ALA A 162 -12.70 13.08 -13.78
CA ALA A 162 -12.35 11.68 -13.57
C ALA A 162 -11.78 11.03 -14.85
N GLN A 163 -12.40 11.28 -16.02
CA GLN A 163 -11.88 10.83 -17.32
C GLN A 163 -10.49 11.40 -17.63
N ALA A 164 -10.25 12.68 -17.35
CA ALA A 164 -8.96 13.33 -17.60
C ALA A 164 -7.85 12.76 -16.69
N GLU A 165 -8.17 12.46 -15.44
CA GLU A 165 -7.20 11.95 -14.46
C GLU A 165 -6.99 10.43 -14.52
N LEU A 166 -8.02 9.67 -14.90
CA LEU A 166 -8.03 8.20 -14.80
C LEU A 166 -8.13 7.50 -16.17
N GLY A 167 -8.23 8.24 -17.27
CA GLY A 167 -8.36 7.67 -18.61
C GLY A 167 -7.10 6.98 -19.15
N ASP A 168 -5.95 7.21 -18.53
CA ASP A 168 -4.62 6.72 -18.93
C ASP A 168 -3.98 5.77 -17.90
N VAL A 169 -4.72 5.35 -16.87
CA VAL A 169 -4.24 4.40 -15.86
C VAL A 169 -4.78 3.00 -16.10
N ASP A 170 -4.02 1.99 -15.70
CA ASP A 170 -4.39 0.57 -15.86
C ASP A 170 -5.20 0.04 -14.66
N ALA A 171 -5.11 0.72 -13.51
CA ALA A 171 -5.87 0.43 -12.30
C ALA A 171 -5.90 1.65 -11.36
N ILE A 172 -6.77 1.63 -10.35
CA ILE A 172 -6.78 2.62 -9.28
C ILE A 172 -6.75 2.00 -7.89
N CYS A 173 -6.19 2.74 -6.95
CA CYS A 173 -6.27 2.47 -5.52
C CYS A 173 -6.86 3.69 -4.82
N VAL A 174 -7.94 3.50 -4.07
CA VAL A 174 -8.54 4.54 -3.23
C VAL A 174 -8.12 4.26 -1.78
N PRO A 175 -7.06 4.93 -1.29
CA PRO A 175 -6.55 4.70 0.05
C PRO A 175 -7.48 5.27 1.12
N GLY A 176 -7.17 4.91 2.37
CA GLY A 176 -7.69 5.56 3.56
C GLY A 176 -7.52 7.09 3.53
N GLY A 177 -8.35 7.79 4.29
CA GLY A 177 -8.24 9.23 4.49
C GLY A 177 -8.71 9.59 5.90
N PHE A 178 -7.99 10.50 6.54
CA PHE A 178 -8.43 11.06 7.81
C PHE A 178 -9.19 12.36 7.58
N GLY A 179 -10.43 12.41 8.06
CA GLY A 179 -11.29 13.58 8.04
C GLY A 179 -12.14 13.72 6.77
N VAL A 180 -13.03 14.71 6.80
CA VAL A 180 -14.19 14.85 5.90
C VAL A 180 -13.92 15.42 4.50
N ARG A 181 -12.65 15.61 4.11
CA ARG A 181 -12.31 16.35 2.87
C ARG A 181 -11.97 15.42 1.71
N GLY A 182 -12.46 15.76 0.52
CA GLY A 182 -12.13 15.08 -0.74
C GLY A 182 -12.92 13.79 -1.01
N ILE A 183 -14.02 13.58 -0.28
CA ILE A 183 -14.87 12.39 -0.41
C ILE A 183 -15.58 12.36 -1.77
N ASP A 184 -16.23 13.45 -2.18
CA ASP A 184 -16.95 13.51 -3.47
C ASP A 184 -16.06 13.15 -4.66
N GLY A 185 -14.79 13.56 -4.59
CA GLY A 185 -13.78 13.20 -5.57
C GLY A 185 -13.46 11.72 -5.61
N LYS A 186 -13.34 11.07 -4.44
CA LYS A 186 -13.18 9.61 -4.35
C LYS A 186 -14.41 8.88 -4.88
N LEU A 187 -15.62 9.35 -4.56
CA LEU A 187 -16.88 8.81 -5.09
C LEU A 187 -16.92 8.91 -6.63
N GLY A 188 -16.53 10.06 -7.19
CA GLY A 188 -16.46 10.25 -8.64
C GLY A 188 -15.43 9.34 -9.32
N ALA A 189 -14.25 9.15 -8.70
CA ALA A 189 -13.24 8.21 -9.17
C ALA A 189 -13.72 6.76 -9.15
N LEU A 190 -14.38 6.34 -8.07
CA LEU A 190 -14.95 5.00 -7.92
C LEU A 190 -16.07 4.71 -8.90
N ARG A 191 -16.93 5.71 -9.15
CA ARG A 191 -17.98 5.64 -10.18
C ARG A 191 -17.36 5.45 -11.56
N TYR A 192 -16.40 6.30 -11.92
CA TYR A 192 -15.70 6.20 -13.19
C TYR A 192 -15.05 4.82 -13.36
N ALA A 193 -14.34 4.35 -12.33
CA ALA A 193 -13.68 3.06 -12.40
C ALA A 193 -14.67 1.90 -12.56
N ARG A 194 -15.77 1.89 -11.80
CA ARG A 194 -16.84 0.89 -11.91
C ARG A 194 -17.47 0.88 -13.31
N GLU A 195 -17.80 2.05 -13.85
CA GLU A 195 -18.45 2.18 -15.16
C GLU A 195 -17.50 1.85 -16.33
N GLN A 196 -16.19 2.05 -16.17
CA GLN A 196 -15.19 1.75 -17.20
C GLN A 196 -14.53 0.35 -17.05
N GLY A 197 -14.88 -0.41 -16.01
CA GLY A 197 -14.29 -1.72 -15.72
C GLY A 197 -12.82 -1.64 -15.25
N LEU A 198 -12.40 -0.50 -14.71
CA LEU A 198 -11.01 -0.24 -14.31
C LEU A 198 -10.70 -0.96 -12.99
N PRO A 199 -9.74 -1.90 -12.94
CA PRO A 199 -9.37 -2.60 -11.70
C PRO A 199 -9.17 -1.64 -10.53
N THR A 200 -9.85 -1.91 -9.42
CA THR A 200 -9.98 -0.97 -8.31
C THR A 200 -9.78 -1.68 -6.98
N LEU A 201 -8.96 -1.09 -6.12
CA LEU A 201 -8.81 -1.48 -4.72
C LEU A 201 -9.17 -0.33 -3.77
N GLY A 202 -10.17 -0.53 -2.90
CA GLY A 202 -10.54 0.40 -1.83
C GLY A 202 -9.98 -0.03 -0.47
N LEU A 203 -9.35 0.88 0.27
CA LEU A 203 -8.76 0.61 1.59
C LEU A 203 -9.40 1.47 2.68
N CYS A 204 -9.97 0.85 3.72
CA CYS A 204 -10.62 1.52 4.84
C CYS A 204 -11.68 2.51 4.36
N LEU A 205 -11.40 3.81 4.36
CA LEU A 205 -12.25 4.82 3.72
C LEU A 205 -12.60 4.48 2.26
N GLY A 206 -11.71 3.83 1.52
CA GLY A 206 -11.99 3.36 0.18
C GLY A 206 -13.17 2.39 0.11
N LEU A 207 -13.32 1.48 1.07
CA LEU A 207 -14.50 0.61 1.17
C LEU A 207 -15.75 1.42 1.46
N GLN A 208 -15.69 2.33 2.43
CA GLN A 208 -16.84 3.18 2.77
C GLN A 208 -17.30 4.01 1.57
N CYS A 209 -16.36 4.61 0.84
CA CYS A 209 -16.64 5.34 -0.39
C CYS A 209 -17.24 4.44 -1.48
N MET A 210 -16.81 3.18 -1.63
CA MET A 210 -17.41 2.25 -2.59
C MET A 210 -18.85 1.93 -2.24
N VAL A 211 -19.15 1.66 -0.96
CA VAL A 211 -20.52 1.40 -0.50
C VAL A 211 -21.42 2.61 -0.73
N VAL A 212 -20.93 3.81 -0.41
CA VAL A 212 -21.66 5.07 -0.65
C VAL A 212 -21.88 5.32 -2.16
N GLU A 213 -20.84 5.13 -2.99
CA GLU A 213 -20.94 5.29 -4.45
C GLU A 213 -21.96 4.32 -5.04
N PHE A 214 -21.93 3.06 -4.62
CA PHE A 214 -22.84 2.03 -5.10
C PHE A 214 -24.29 2.31 -4.69
N ALA A 215 -24.52 2.74 -3.45
CA ALA A 215 -25.84 3.17 -2.99
C ALA A 215 -26.38 4.37 -3.80
N ARG A 216 -25.55 5.38 -4.05
CA ARG A 216 -25.98 6.57 -4.82
C ARG A 216 -26.30 6.25 -6.27
N ASN A 217 -25.43 5.50 -6.94
CA ASN A 217 -25.45 5.40 -8.40
C ASN A 217 -26.09 4.10 -8.91
N VAL A 218 -26.08 3.02 -8.13
CA VAL A 218 -26.70 1.73 -8.52
C VAL A 218 -28.07 1.57 -7.87
N LEU A 219 -28.22 1.86 -6.57
CA LEU A 219 -29.53 1.84 -5.90
C LEU A 219 -30.37 3.09 -6.21
N GLY A 220 -29.75 4.18 -6.65
CA GLY A 220 -30.43 5.46 -6.91
C GLY A 220 -30.72 6.27 -5.63
N GLU A 221 -30.12 5.92 -4.50
CA GLU A 221 -30.32 6.56 -3.21
C GLU A 221 -29.36 7.76 -3.09
N ILE A 222 -29.73 8.88 -3.71
CA ILE A 222 -28.86 10.05 -3.89
C ILE A 222 -28.33 10.62 -2.56
N GLU A 223 -29.13 10.52 -1.49
CA GLU A 223 -28.75 11.00 -0.15
C GLU A 223 -27.81 10.06 0.60
N ALA A 224 -27.51 8.86 0.07
CA ALA A 224 -26.66 7.87 0.75
C ALA A 224 -25.32 8.44 1.17
N ASN A 225 -24.92 8.29 2.44
CA ASN A 225 -23.66 8.81 2.93
C ASN A 225 -23.15 8.04 4.17
N SER A 226 -21.96 8.43 4.64
CA SER A 226 -21.46 8.10 5.96
C SER A 226 -21.85 9.18 6.96
N THR A 227 -22.28 8.80 8.17
CA THR A 227 -22.51 9.74 9.28
C THR A 227 -21.22 10.43 9.72
N GLU A 228 -20.04 9.93 9.31
CA GLU A 228 -18.76 10.62 9.48
C GLU A 228 -18.68 11.94 8.70
N PHE A 229 -19.26 11.96 7.49
CA PHE A 229 -19.13 13.08 6.54
C PHE A 229 -20.38 13.95 6.49
N ASP A 230 -21.53 13.34 6.75
CA ASP A 230 -22.83 13.98 6.73
C ASP A 230 -23.70 13.36 7.82
N ALA A 231 -23.69 13.96 9.00
CA ALA A 231 -24.43 13.46 10.16
C ALA A 231 -25.95 13.54 10.00
N ASP A 232 -26.44 14.36 9.05
CA ASP A 232 -27.86 14.60 8.81
C ASP A 232 -28.40 13.81 7.59
N THR A 233 -27.58 12.92 7.00
CA THR A 233 -27.99 12.10 5.86
C THR A 233 -29.26 11.30 6.15
N GLY A 234 -30.23 11.36 5.22
CA GLY A 234 -31.43 10.53 5.27
C GLY A 234 -31.18 9.05 5.02
N TYR A 235 -29.97 8.67 4.59
CA TYR A 235 -29.62 7.31 4.18
C TYR A 235 -28.18 6.90 4.62
N PRO A 236 -27.94 6.70 5.94
CA PRO A 236 -26.62 6.41 6.49
C PRO A 236 -26.18 4.96 6.24
N VAL A 237 -25.63 4.67 5.05
CA VAL A 237 -25.08 3.35 4.69
C VAL A 237 -23.78 3.01 5.40
N VAL A 238 -23.12 4.02 5.97
CA VAL A 238 -21.96 3.87 6.85
C VAL A 238 -22.24 4.66 8.13
N ALA A 239 -22.10 4.01 9.28
CA ALA A 239 -22.39 4.59 10.58
C ALA A 239 -21.54 3.93 11.67
N THR A 240 -21.42 4.58 12.83
CA THR A 240 -20.76 3.93 13.99
C THR A 240 -21.62 2.80 14.56
N MET A 241 -20.99 1.82 15.21
CA MET A 241 -21.74 0.71 15.85
C MET A 241 -22.74 1.19 16.91
N ALA A 242 -22.41 2.25 17.65
CA ALA A 242 -23.32 2.84 18.63
C ALA A 242 -24.59 3.38 17.95
N GLU A 243 -24.44 4.11 16.84
CA GLU A 243 -25.58 4.61 16.05
C GLU A 243 -26.44 3.46 15.47
N GLN A 244 -25.83 2.33 15.11
CA GLN A 244 -26.54 1.15 14.63
C GLN A 244 -27.38 0.48 15.73
N ILE A 245 -26.87 0.43 16.97
CA ILE A 245 -27.58 -0.15 18.13
C ILE A 245 -28.63 0.85 18.68
N ASP A 246 -28.35 2.15 18.66
CA ASP A 246 -29.25 3.20 19.16
C ASP A 246 -30.56 3.31 18.38
N VAL A 247 -30.55 2.93 17.09
CA VAL A 247 -31.77 2.76 16.30
C VAL A 247 -32.68 1.67 16.89
N VAL A 248 -32.13 0.75 17.68
CA VAL A 248 -32.83 -0.37 18.33
C VAL A 248 -33.10 -0.12 19.83
N SER A 249 -32.25 0.61 20.56
CA SER A 249 -32.34 0.76 22.04
C SER A 249 -32.50 2.17 22.60
N GLY A 250 -32.30 3.24 21.82
CA GLY A 250 -32.59 4.62 22.24
C GLY A 250 -31.66 5.24 23.30
N GLU A 251 -30.45 4.70 23.54
CA GLU A 251 -29.52 5.19 24.56
C GLU A 251 -28.19 5.69 23.96
N ARG A 252 -28.17 6.97 23.55
CA ARG A 252 -26.99 7.62 22.92
C ARG A 252 -25.72 7.51 23.76
N ASP A 253 -24.77 6.67 23.31
CA ASP A 253 -23.36 6.74 23.71
C ASP A 253 -22.52 7.29 22.53
N MET A 254 -22.09 8.54 22.64
CA MET A 254 -21.40 9.27 21.57
C MET A 254 -19.94 8.84 21.47
N GLY A 255 -19.70 7.68 20.87
CA GLY A 255 -18.37 7.22 20.51
C GLY A 255 -18.29 5.73 20.21
N GLY A 256 -18.57 5.34 18.97
CA GLY A 256 -18.32 3.96 18.52
C GLY A 256 -16.88 3.51 18.84
N THR A 257 -16.74 2.23 19.22
CA THR A 257 -15.45 1.64 19.61
C THR A 257 -14.45 1.70 18.47
N MET A 258 -13.28 2.31 18.70
CA MET A 258 -12.21 2.34 17.71
C MET A 258 -11.63 0.94 17.51
N ARG A 259 -11.70 0.42 16.29
CA ARG A 259 -11.05 -0.84 15.90
C ARG A 259 -9.60 -0.56 15.52
N LEU A 260 -8.69 -1.16 16.28
CA LEU A 260 -7.25 -1.03 16.13
C LEU A 260 -6.60 -2.41 16.13
N GLY A 261 -5.55 -2.58 15.33
CA GLY A 261 -4.76 -3.80 15.33
C GLY A 261 -5.35 -4.89 14.44
N LEU A 262 -4.92 -6.14 14.67
CA LEU A 262 -5.34 -7.29 13.87
C LEU A 262 -6.74 -7.76 14.25
N TRP A 263 -7.57 -8.01 13.25
CA TRP A 263 -8.90 -8.60 13.38
C TRP A 263 -9.07 -9.70 12.35
N GLU A 264 -9.74 -10.78 12.74
CA GLU A 264 -10.03 -11.94 11.90
C GLU A 264 -11.29 -11.69 11.06
N ALA A 265 -11.26 -12.14 9.80
CA ALA A 265 -12.36 -12.09 8.87
C ALA A 265 -12.54 -13.43 8.15
N ASP A 266 -13.77 -13.92 8.13
CA ASP A 266 -14.19 -15.08 7.34
C ASP A 266 -14.61 -14.62 5.94
N LEU A 267 -14.12 -15.32 4.93
CA LEU A 267 -14.30 -15.00 3.52
C LEU A 267 -15.32 -15.94 2.87
N VAL A 268 -16.17 -15.37 2.02
CA VAL A 268 -17.18 -16.12 1.27
C VAL A 268 -16.47 -17.03 0.24
N PRO A 269 -16.71 -18.35 0.25
CA PRO A 269 -16.08 -19.28 -0.70
C PRO A 269 -16.34 -18.90 -2.15
N GLY A 270 -15.29 -18.90 -2.97
CA GLY A 270 -15.40 -18.57 -4.39
C GLY A 270 -15.46 -17.07 -4.69
N SER A 271 -15.44 -16.20 -3.67
CA SER A 271 -15.26 -14.76 -3.86
C SER A 271 -13.88 -14.42 -4.44
N ILE A 272 -13.75 -13.27 -5.08
CA ILE A 272 -12.47 -12.76 -5.61
C ILE A 272 -11.46 -12.64 -4.47
N VAL A 273 -11.90 -12.13 -3.31
CA VAL A 273 -11.06 -11.97 -2.12
C VAL A 273 -10.56 -13.33 -1.62
N GLU A 274 -11.43 -14.33 -1.45
CA GLU A 274 -11.04 -15.69 -1.00
C GLU A 274 -10.03 -16.33 -1.96
N GLN A 275 -10.27 -16.27 -3.27
CA GLN A 275 -9.36 -16.78 -4.29
C GLN A 275 -8.01 -16.04 -4.29
N THR A 276 -8.03 -14.73 -4.06
CA THR A 276 -6.82 -13.90 -4.03
C THR A 276 -5.95 -14.24 -2.82
N TYR A 277 -6.55 -14.42 -1.65
CA TYR A 277 -5.83 -14.84 -0.43
C TYR A 277 -5.44 -16.32 -0.44
N GLY A 278 -6.21 -17.18 -1.12
CA GLY A 278 -6.08 -18.63 -1.09
C GLY A 278 -6.40 -19.22 0.30
N LYS A 279 -7.29 -18.57 1.06
CA LYS A 279 -7.66 -18.92 2.43
C LYS A 279 -9.11 -18.55 2.71
N ALA A 280 -9.80 -19.36 3.52
CA ALA A 280 -11.15 -19.07 3.98
C ALA A 280 -11.21 -18.01 5.10
N THR A 281 -10.15 -17.85 5.88
CA THR A 281 -10.08 -16.91 7.01
C THR A 281 -8.76 -16.16 6.96
N VAL A 282 -8.80 -14.85 7.23
CA VAL A 282 -7.65 -13.93 7.14
C VAL A 282 -7.62 -12.97 8.33
N GLU A 283 -6.46 -12.39 8.61
CA GLU A 283 -6.30 -11.36 9.65
C GLU A 283 -5.76 -10.08 9.03
N GLU A 284 -6.43 -8.96 9.28
CA GLU A 284 -6.05 -7.66 8.74
C GLU A 284 -5.97 -6.56 9.79
N ARG A 285 -5.21 -5.49 9.50
CA ARG A 285 -5.00 -4.38 10.46
C ARG A 285 -6.04 -3.28 10.30
N HIS A 286 -6.72 -2.91 11.38
CA HIS A 286 -7.74 -1.88 11.41
C HIS A 286 -7.27 -0.57 12.04
N ARG A 287 -7.88 0.53 11.59
CA ARG A 287 -7.78 1.86 12.21
C ARG A 287 -8.98 2.73 11.84
N HIS A 288 -10.18 2.34 12.28
CA HIS A 288 -11.41 3.08 12.00
C HIS A 288 -12.46 2.91 13.12
N ARG A 289 -13.57 3.65 13.01
CA ARG A 289 -14.74 3.57 13.93
C ARG A 289 -16.08 3.37 13.20
N PHE A 290 -16.10 3.64 11.91
CA PHE A 290 -17.32 3.69 11.10
C PHE A 290 -17.42 2.39 10.31
N GLU A 291 -18.58 1.77 10.40
CA GLU A 291 -18.88 0.47 9.83
C GLU A 291 -19.97 0.58 8.78
N VAL A 292 -20.00 -0.37 7.85
CA VAL A 292 -21.16 -0.51 6.96
C VAL A 292 -22.38 -0.78 7.83
N ASN A 293 -23.48 -0.09 7.55
CA ASN A 293 -24.71 -0.23 8.31
C ASN A 293 -25.50 -1.44 7.80
N ASN A 294 -25.59 -2.48 8.64
CA ASN A 294 -26.20 -3.76 8.28
C ASN A 294 -27.66 -3.65 7.83
N ALA A 295 -28.39 -2.60 8.25
CA ALA A 295 -29.77 -2.35 7.83
C ALA A 295 -29.91 -2.16 6.31
N TYR A 296 -28.84 -1.76 5.62
CA TYR A 296 -28.83 -1.51 4.17
C TYR A 296 -28.25 -2.67 3.36
N LEU A 297 -27.62 -3.66 3.99
CA LEU A 297 -26.99 -4.80 3.30
C LEU A 297 -27.95 -5.57 2.39
N PRO A 298 -29.19 -5.93 2.81
CA PRO A 298 -30.09 -6.67 1.94
C PRO A 298 -30.40 -5.93 0.63
N LYS A 299 -30.45 -4.59 0.65
CA LYS A 299 -30.68 -3.78 -0.55
C LYS A 299 -29.42 -3.74 -1.43
N LEU A 300 -28.25 -3.54 -0.83
CA LEU A 300 -26.96 -3.51 -1.53
C LEU A 300 -26.67 -4.84 -2.21
N GLU A 301 -26.86 -5.95 -1.49
CA GLU A 301 -26.66 -7.31 -1.99
C GLU A 301 -27.66 -7.66 -3.10
N ALA A 302 -28.93 -7.28 -2.96
CA ALA A 302 -29.94 -7.48 -4.00
C ALA A 302 -29.63 -6.72 -5.30
N ALA A 303 -28.88 -5.61 -5.22
CA ALA A 303 -28.43 -4.86 -6.38
C ALA A 303 -27.07 -5.32 -6.94
N GLY A 304 -26.45 -6.35 -6.35
CA GLY A 304 -25.28 -7.03 -6.88
C GLY A 304 -23.95 -6.72 -6.18
N LEU A 305 -23.94 -5.93 -5.09
CA LEU A 305 -22.74 -5.80 -4.26
C LEU A 305 -22.55 -7.06 -3.42
N VAL A 306 -21.38 -7.67 -3.44
CA VAL A 306 -21.10 -8.87 -2.66
C VAL A 306 -20.37 -8.47 -1.38
N VAL A 307 -20.92 -8.81 -0.22
CA VAL A 307 -20.18 -8.80 1.05
C VAL A 307 -19.32 -10.06 1.10
N SER A 308 -18.09 -9.98 0.58
CA SER A 308 -17.22 -11.14 0.41
C SER A 308 -16.43 -11.54 1.65
N GLY A 309 -16.50 -10.76 2.73
CA GLY A 309 -15.98 -11.17 4.01
C GLY A 309 -16.54 -10.39 5.19
N ARG A 310 -16.65 -11.07 6.33
CA ARG A 310 -17.20 -10.54 7.58
C ARG A 310 -16.28 -10.86 8.75
N ALA A 311 -16.31 -10.04 9.80
CA ALA A 311 -15.56 -10.34 11.01
C ALA A 311 -16.06 -11.68 11.62
N ALA A 312 -15.16 -12.54 12.07
CA ALA A 312 -15.55 -13.87 12.56
C ALA A 312 -16.44 -13.80 13.83
N ASP A 313 -16.11 -12.86 14.72
CA ASP A 313 -16.80 -12.69 16.02
C ASP A 313 -17.87 -11.58 16.03
N ALA A 314 -18.07 -10.90 14.91
CA ALA A 314 -18.99 -9.79 14.81
C ALA A 314 -19.60 -9.71 13.41
N ASP A 315 -20.87 -9.35 13.28
CA ASP A 315 -21.53 -9.23 11.98
C ASP A 315 -21.09 -7.96 11.21
N LEU A 316 -19.78 -7.66 11.18
CA LEU A 316 -19.19 -6.48 10.57
C LEU A 316 -18.70 -6.81 9.16
N VAL A 317 -18.97 -5.92 8.21
CA VAL A 317 -18.47 -6.04 6.84
C VAL A 317 -16.98 -5.74 6.80
N GLU A 318 -16.18 -6.71 6.33
CA GLU A 318 -14.73 -6.56 6.22
C GLU A 318 -14.26 -6.40 4.79
N PHE A 319 -14.95 -7.06 3.86
CA PHE A 319 -14.66 -7.01 2.44
C PHE A 319 -15.95 -6.88 1.64
N VAL A 320 -15.89 -6.04 0.59
CA VAL A 320 -16.92 -5.96 -0.43
C VAL A 320 -16.30 -6.06 -1.80
N GLU A 321 -17.03 -6.64 -2.73
CA GLU A 321 -16.61 -6.73 -4.12
C GLU A 321 -17.79 -6.71 -5.10
N LEU A 322 -17.48 -6.52 -6.38
CA LEU A 322 -18.41 -6.86 -7.45
C LEU A 322 -18.05 -8.23 -8.04
N PRO A 323 -19.04 -9.01 -8.50
CA PRO A 323 -18.79 -10.27 -9.18
C PRO A 323 -17.82 -10.11 -10.36
N ALA A 324 -16.96 -11.10 -10.59
CA ALA A 324 -15.92 -11.05 -11.61
C ALA A 324 -16.46 -10.93 -13.05
N ASP A 325 -17.69 -11.40 -13.30
CA ASP A 325 -18.41 -11.26 -14.56
C ASP A 325 -19.01 -9.86 -14.76
N VAL A 326 -19.13 -9.06 -13.70
CA VAL A 326 -19.59 -7.67 -13.73
C VAL A 326 -18.41 -6.71 -13.84
N HIS A 327 -17.33 -6.95 -13.09
CA HIS A 327 -16.16 -6.10 -13.07
C HIS A 327 -14.89 -6.91 -12.81
N PRO A 328 -13.79 -6.73 -13.57
CA PRO A 328 -12.63 -7.62 -13.53
C PRO A 328 -11.97 -7.71 -12.14
N TYR A 329 -11.90 -6.58 -11.43
CA TYR A 329 -11.47 -6.53 -10.04
C TYR A 329 -12.00 -5.25 -9.39
N TYR A 330 -13.10 -5.33 -8.66
CA TYR A 330 -13.61 -4.22 -7.85
C TYR A 330 -13.69 -4.69 -6.42
N VAL A 331 -12.62 -4.50 -5.66
CA VAL A 331 -12.46 -5.08 -4.32
C VAL A 331 -12.19 -3.97 -3.32
N ALA A 332 -12.80 -4.07 -2.16
CA ALA A 332 -12.55 -3.16 -1.05
C ALA A 332 -12.41 -3.93 0.26
N THR A 333 -11.65 -3.34 1.19
CA THR A 333 -11.55 -3.81 2.57
C THR A 333 -11.67 -2.67 3.55
N GLN A 334 -12.27 -2.92 4.72
CA GLN A 334 -12.28 -1.98 5.85
C GLN A 334 -10.89 -1.81 6.48
N ALA A 335 -9.96 -2.72 6.18
CA ALA A 335 -8.66 -2.78 6.81
C ALA A 335 -7.56 -2.01 6.04
N HIS A 336 -6.34 -2.14 6.54
CA HIS A 336 -5.10 -1.59 5.99
C HIS A 336 -4.08 -2.70 5.64
N PRO A 337 -4.35 -3.48 4.57
CA PRO A 337 -3.46 -4.55 4.10
C PRO A 337 -2.06 -4.07 3.71
N GLU A 338 -1.91 -2.79 3.39
CA GLU A 338 -0.62 -2.17 3.08
C GLU A 338 0.39 -2.29 4.24
N PHE A 339 -0.08 -2.41 5.49
CA PHE A 339 0.80 -2.58 6.65
C PHE A 339 1.37 -3.99 6.78
N LEU A 340 0.73 -4.98 6.16
CA LEU A 340 1.18 -6.38 6.14
C LEU A 340 2.02 -6.71 4.91
N SER A 341 1.96 -5.88 3.87
CA SER A 341 2.78 -6.01 2.66
C SER A 341 4.28 -5.85 2.94
N ARG A 342 5.10 -6.67 2.29
CA ARG A 342 6.56 -6.58 2.27
C ARG A 342 7.05 -6.72 0.83
N PRO A 343 8.20 -6.12 0.44
CA PRO A 343 8.70 -6.26 -0.93
C PRO A 343 8.99 -7.72 -1.32
N THR A 344 9.43 -8.57 -0.38
CA THR A 344 9.67 -10.02 -0.61
C THR A 344 8.47 -10.90 -0.29
N ARG A 345 7.45 -10.35 0.39
CA ARG A 345 6.17 -11.02 0.67
C ARG A 345 5.03 -10.05 0.39
N PRO A 346 4.71 -9.80 -0.89
CA PRO A 346 3.68 -8.85 -1.28
C PRO A 346 2.31 -9.29 -0.79
N HIS A 347 1.47 -8.31 -0.47
CA HIS A 347 0.14 -8.58 0.07
C HIS A 347 -0.83 -9.06 -1.04
N PRO A 348 -1.62 -10.13 -0.83
CA PRO A 348 -2.49 -10.73 -1.84
C PRO A 348 -3.39 -9.74 -2.59
N LEU A 349 -4.11 -8.84 -1.89
CA LEU A 349 -4.98 -7.86 -2.54
C LEU A 349 -4.27 -6.91 -3.52
N PHE A 350 -2.99 -6.60 -3.28
CA PHE A 350 -2.19 -5.78 -4.19
C PHE A 350 -1.66 -6.61 -5.36
N ILE A 351 -1.36 -7.89 -5.14
CA ILE A 351 -1.03 -8.84 -6.23
C ILE A 351 -2.24 -8.98 -7.17
N GLY A 352 -3.44 -9.15 -6.61
CA GLY A 352 -4.70 -9.28 -7.35
C GLY A 352 -5.00 -8.04 -8.19
N LEU A 353 -4.89 -6.84 -7.61
CA LEU A 353 -5.07 -5.58 -8.34
C LEU A 353 -4.13 -5.46 -9.54
N VAL A 354 -2.83 -5.73 -9.34
CA VAL A 354 -1.83 -5.64 -10.41
C VAL A 354 -2.06 -6.70 -11.49
N ARG A 355 -2.46 -7.92 -11.11
CA ARG A 355 -2.79 -8.97 -12.07
C ARG A 355 -3.99 -8.55 -12.92
N ALA A 356 -5.08 -8.09 -12.31
CA ALA A 356 -6.25 -7.62 -13.05
C ALA A 356 -5.94 -6.44 -13.99
N ALA A 357 -5.02 -5.55 -13.61
CA ALA A 357 -4.54 -4.46 -14.46
C ALA A 357 -3.80 -4.99 -15.71
N LEU A 358 -2.97 -6.02 -15.54
CA LEU A 358 -2.26 -6.68 -16.64
C LEU A 358 -3.23 -7.40 -17.58
N ASP A 359 -4.15 -8.20 -17.03
CA ASP A 359 -5.12 -8.98 -17.79
C ASP A 359 -6.03 -8.08 -18.64
N ARG A 360 -6.45 -6.94 -18.06
CA ARG A 360 -7.20 -5.91 -18.79
C ARG A 360 -6.39 -5.33 -19.96
N ARG A 361 -5.13 -4.98 -19.72
CA ARG A 361 -4.27 -4.40 -20.75
C ARG A 361 -3.98 -5.37 -21.90
N GLU A 362 -3.82 -6.66 -21.59
CA GLU A 362 -3.64 -7.72 -22.59
C GLU A 362 -4.92 -7.88 -23.44
N SER A 363 -6.09 -7.83 -22.78
CA SER A 363 -7.41 -7.86 -23.45
C SER A 363 -7.62 -6.65 -24.37
N ASP A 364 -7.29 -5.43 -23.91
CA ASP A 364 -7.41 -4.20 -24.71
C ASP A 364 -6.45 -4.19 -25.92
N GLN A 365 -5.34 -4.92 -25.84
CA GLN A 365 -4.39 -5.08 -26.95
C GLN A 365 -4.74 -6.24 -27.90
N GLY A 366 -5.84 -6.95 -27.66
CA GLY A 366 -6.28 -8.08 -28.49
C GLY A 366 -5.38 -9.31 -28.39
N ILE A 367 -4.63 -9.45 -27.29
CA ILE A 367 -3.84 -10.66 -27.01
C ILE A 367 -4.76 -11.60 -26.24
N ASP A 368 -5.34 -12.57 -26.96
CA ASP A 368 -6.23 -13.58 -26.37
C ASP A 368 -5.46 -14.46 -25.38
N VAL A 369 -5.85 -14.40 -24.09
CA VAL A 369 -5.28 -15.20 -23.01
C VAL A 369 -5.92 -16.60 -23.05
N SER A 370 -5.66 -17.32 -24.15
CA SER A 370 -5.86 -18.75 -24.20
C SER A 370 -4.55 -19.37 -24.65
N LEU A 371 -3.80 -19.94 -23.69
CA LEU A 371 -2.82 -21.04 -23.80
C LEU A 371 -1.70 -20.86 -22.75
N ASP A 372 -1.90 -21.42 -21.56
CA ASP A 372 -0.76 -21.91 -20.73
C ASP A 372 -1.14 -23.04 -19.77
N SER A 373 -2.22 -23.80 -20.05
CA SER A 373 -2.67 -24.93 -19.23
C SER A 373 -2.33 -26.32 -19.80
N THR A 374 -1.46 -26.42 -20.80
CA THR A 374 -1.06 -27.71 -21.38
C THR A 374 0.44 -27.83 -21.57
N GLU A 375 1.21 -27.91 -20.47
CA GLU A 375 2.52 -28.57 -20.47
C GLU A 375 2.99 -28.90 -19.04
N SER A 376 2.26 -29.78 -18.34
CA SER A 376 2.78 -30.45 -17.12
C SER A 376 2.07 -31.77 -16.82
N SER A 377 2.09 -32.72 -17.77
CA SER A 377 1.66 -34.10 -17.45
C SER A 377 2.40 -35.22 -18.19
N ALA A 378 3.56 -34.96 -18.80
CA ALA A 378 4.31 -36.01 -19.51
C ALA A 378 5.81 -36.00 -19.18
N ALA A 379 6.16 -36.31 -17.93
CA ALA A 379 7.47 -36.82 -17.57
C ALA A 379 7.43 -37.49 -16.19
N LEU A 380 6.80 -38.68 -16.11
CA LEU A 380 7.03 -39.71 -15.09
C LEU A 380 6.34 -41.00 -15.57
N ALA A 381 7.07 -41.77 -16.38
CA ALA A 381 6.85 -43.19 -16.64
C ALA A 381 8.19 -43.85 -16.88
#